data_AF-A0AAD5Q8T7-F1
#
_entry.id   AF-A0AAD5Q8T7-F1
#
_cell.length_a   1.000
_cell.length_b   1.000
_cell.length_c   1.000
_cell.angle_alpha   90.00
_cell.angle_beta   90.00
_cell.angle_gamma   90.00
#
_symmetry.space_group_name_H-M   'P 1'
#
loop_
_entity.id
_entity.type
_entity.pdbx_description
1 polymer ?
#
loop_
_entity_poly.entity_id
_entity_poly.type
_entity_poly.pdbx_seq_one_letter_code
_entity_poly.pdbx_strand_id
1 'polypeptide(L)'
;MQAKVRVGPIETWIPSLPESLKHEFSLDELEQMMQQFCEFDDSGDGSIAADELVALMRSMGIETSHSEMQALIDKVDDNRSGELEFGEFVRVRREDQMKINEFGRNNARLYEIRDLKKALQDKLDTLDDANTELMMGDGGNVELLVGESFVEASEDFATEYLEKLVEETKQKVDALTAEEGQLEARQAVLKKALYGRFGQSINLEDK
;
A
#
# COMPACT_ATOMS: atom_id res chain seq x y z
N MET A 1 -21.28 -23.57 -35.08
CA MET A 1 -21.40 -23.22 -33.65
C MET A 1 -22.03 -21.85 -33.60
N GLN A 2 -23.19 -21.69 -32.96
CA GLN A 2 -23.82 -20.38 -32.81
C GLN A 2 -23.15 -19.68 -31.62
N ALA A 3 -22.47 -18.55 -31.88
CA ALA A 3 -21.98 -17.66 -30.82
C ALA A 3 -23.20 -17.17 -30.02
N LYS A 4 -23.18 -17.41 -28.71
CA LYS A 4 -24.24 -16.97 -27.81
C LYS A 4 -23.84 -15.62 -27.24
N VAL A 5 -24.12 -14.56 -28.00
CA VAL A 5 -24.08 -13.20 -27.47
C VAL A 5 -25.17 -13.08 -26.40
N ARG A 6 -24.79 -12.75 -25.17
CA ARG A 6 -25.76 -12.38 -24.13
C ARG A 6 -25.95 -10.87 -24.22
N VAL A 7 -27.15 -10.46 -24.62
CA VAL A 7 -27.61 -9.08 -24.47
C VAL A 7 -28.74 -9.13 -23.45
N GLY A 8 -28.52 -8.62 -22.24
CA GLY A 8 -29.52 -8.65 -21.17
C GLY A 8 -29.11 -7.84 -19.94
N PRO A 9 -30.08 -7.38 -19.12
CA PRO A 9 -29.83 -6.54 -17.95
C PRO A 9 -28.90 -7.23 -16.93
N ILE A 10 -28.12 -6.44 -16.20
CA ILE A 10 -27.01 -6.88 -15.31
C ILE A 10 -27.43 -7.95 -14.28
N GLU A 11 -28.70 -7.93 -13.89
CA GLU A 11 -29.39 -8.90 -13.02
C GLU A 11 -29.30 -10.35 -13.53
N THR A 12 -29.13 -10.54 -14.85
CA THR A 12 -29.02 -11.86 -15.49
C THR A 12 -27.60 -12.44 -15.47
N TRP A 13 -26.61 -11.65 -15.06
CA TRP A 13 -25.18 -11.99 -15.13
C TRP A 13 -24.54 -12.20 -13.76
N ILE A 14 -25.02 -11.47 -12.74
CA ILE A 14 -24.62 -11.67 -11.34
C ILE A 14 -24.73 -13.14 -10.92
N PRO A 15 -25.72 -13.95 -11.36
CA PRO A 15 -25.77 -15.38 -11.05
C PRO A 15 -24.60 -16.20 -11.61
N SER A 16 -24.05 -15.82 -12.78
CA SER A 16 -22.96 -16.54 -13.44
C SER A 16 -21.56 -16.17 -12.96
N LEU A 17 -21.41 -15.11 -12.17
CA LEU A 17 -20.13 -14.81 -11.53
C LEU A 17 -19.76 -15.92 -10.53
N PRO A 18 -18.48 -16.27 -10.41
CA PRO A 18 -17.97 -17.06 -9.28
C PRO A 18 -18.48 -16.49 -7.95
N GLU A 19 -18.98 -17.34 -7.06
CA GLU A 19 -19.49 -16.91 -5.75
C GLU A 19 -18.46 -16.09 -4.94
N SER A 20 -17.17 -16.40 -5.10
CA SER A 20 -16.07 -15.64 -4.50
C SER A 20 -16.07 -14.16 -4.88
N LEU A 21 -16.42 -13.82 -6.13
CA LEU A 21 -16.41 -12.44 -6.61
C LEU A 21 -17.64 -11.64 -6.15
N LYS A 22 -18.77 -12.30 -5.87
CA LYS A 22 -20.01 -11.64 -5.43
C LYS A 22 -19.95 -11.13 -3.99
N HIS A 23 -19.07 -11.73 -3.18
CA HIS A 23 -18.89 -11.34 -1.77
C HIS A 23 -17.75 -10.34 -1.57
N GLU A 24 -16.91 -10.13 -2.57
CA GLU A 24 -15.73 -9.26 -2.48
C GLU A 24 -15.94 -7.85 -3.02
N PHE A 25 -16.96 -7.64 -3.84
CA PHE A 25 -17.28 -6.34 -4.44
C PHE A 25 -18.73 -5.96 -4.16
N SER A 26 -18.97 -4.67 -3.94
CA SER A 26 -20.32 -4.14 -3.91
C SER A 26 -20.96 -4.24 -5.30
N LEU A 27 -22.31 -4.21 -5.34
CA LEU A 27 -23.04 -4.23 -6.61
C LEU A 27 -22.63 -3.05 -7.50
N ASP A 28 -22.53 -1.84 -6.94
CA ASP A 28 -22.13 -0.63 -7.66
C ASP A 28 -20.72 -0.73 -8.26
N GLU A 29 -19.77 -1.40 -7.58
CA GLU A 29 -18.43 -1.65 -8.11
C GLU A 29 -18.44 -2.65 -9.27
N LEU A 30 -19.21 -3.74 -9.14
CA LEU A 30 -19.39 -4.71 -10.22
C LEU A 30 -20.07 -4.09 -11.44
N GLU A 31 -21.03 -3.17 -11.22
CA GLU A 31 -21.69 -2.43 -12.29
C GLU A 31 -20.72 -1.52 -13.04
N GLN A 32 -19.89 -0.76 -12.31
CA GLN A 32 -18.87 0.08 -12.94
C GLN A 32 -17.82 -0.74 -13.71
N MET A 33 -17.38 -1.87 -13.15
CA MET A 33 -16.44 -2.77 -13.83
C MET A 33 -17.07 -3.38 -15.08
N MET A 34 -18.35 -3.72 -15.04
CA MET A 34 -19.08 -4.23 -16.20
C MET A 34 -19.23 -3.17 -17.29
N GLN A 35 -19.59 -1.94 -16.92
CA GLN A 35 -19.72 -0.87 -17.90
C GLN A 35 -18.39 -0.62 -18.62
N GLN A 36 -17.28 -0.60 -17.88
CA GLN A 36 -15.94 -0.50 -18.48
C GLN A 36 -15.62 -1.70 -19.37
N PHE A 37 -16.00 -2.92 -18.96
CA PHE A 37 -15.78 -4.11 -19.79
C PHE A 37 -16.55 -4.04 -21.11
N CYS A 38 -17.82 -3.63 -21.08
CA CYS A 38 -18.64 -3.44 -22.28
C CYS A 38 -18.15 -2.28 -23.17
N GLU A 39 -17.46 -1.29 -22.60
CA GLU A 39 -16.79 -0.24 -23.40
C GLU A 39 -15.54 -0.77 -24.11
N PHE A 40 -14.97 -1.88 -23.66
CA PHE A 40 -13.75 -2.47 -24.21
C PHE A 40 -14.04 -3.63 -25.17
N ASP A 41 -15.08 -4.41 -24.90
CA ASP A 41 -15.61 -5.50 -25.75
C ASP A 41 -16.46 -4.89 -26.90
N ASP A 42 -15.78 -4.40 -27.94
CA ASP A 42 -16.42 -3.78 -29.11
C ASP A 42 -17.18 -4.80 -29.97
N SER A 43 -16.73 -6.06 -29.97
CA SER A 43 -17.38 -7.16 -30.67
C SER A 43 -18.64 -7.70 -29.96
N GLY A 44 -18.75 -7.45 -28.65
CA GLY A 44 -19.85 -7.89 -27.79
C GLY A 44 -19.90 -9.39 -27.58
N ASP A 45 -18.78 -10.10 -27.73
CA ASP A 45 -18.73 -11.56 -27.63
C ASP A 45 -18.51 -12.07 -26.19
N GLY A 46 -18.27 -11.15 -25.25
CA GLY A 46 -18.07 -11.43 -23.83
C GLY A 46 -16.62 -11.66 -23.44
N SER A 47 -15.68 -11.42 -24.35
CA SER A 47 -14.23 -11.38 -24.12
C SER A 47 -13.64 -10.09 -24.71
N ILE A 48 -12.41 -9.73 -24.30
CA ILE A 48 -11.67 -8.61 -24.90
C ILE A 48 -10.44 -9.19 -25.59
N ALA A 49 -10.42 -9.13 -26.90
CA ALA A 49 -9.28 -9.52 -27.71
C ALA A 49 -8.16 -8.47 -27.66
N ALA A 50 -6.92 -8.88 -27.97
CA ALA A 50 -5.78 -7.97 -28.00
C ALA A 50 -5.98 -6.78 -28.96
N ASP A 51 -6.65 -7.01 -30.10
CA ASP A 51 -6.94 -5.97 -31.08
C ASP A 51 -7.95 -4.92 -30.57
N GLU A 52 -8.94 -5.34 -29.79
CA GLU A 52 -9.91 -4.43 -29.15
C GLU A 52 -9.23 -3.58 -28.08
N LEU A 53 -8.34 -4.19 -27.29
CA LEU A 53 -7.53 -3.47 -26.31
C LEU A 53 -6.57 -2.47 -26.98
N VAL A 54 -5.98 -2.80 -28.13
CA VAL A 54 -5.17 -1.86 -28.93
C VAL A 54 -6.01 -0.71 -29.45
N ALA A 55 -7.21 -0.98 -29.99
CA ALA A 55 -8.11 0.04 -30.50
C ALA A 55 -8.52 1.03 -29.40
N LEU A 56 -8.80 0.52 -28.21
CA LEU A 56 -9.09 1.31 -27.02
C LEU A 56 -7.88 2.17 -26.58
N MET A 57 -6.69 1.60 -26.48
CA MET A 57 -5.50 2.36 -26.07
C MET A 57 -5.23 3.52 -27.04
N ARG A 58 -5.42 3.29 -28.34
CA ARG A 58 -5.34 4.34 -29.37
C ARG A 58 -6.43 5.40 -29.23
N SER A 59 -7.65 5.03 -28.87
CA SER A 59 -8.74 6.00 -28.66
C SER A 59 -8.48 6.91 -27.45
N MET A 60 -7.71 6.43 -26.47
CA MET A 60 -7.21 7.21 -25.33
C MET A 60 -5.90 7.98 -25.63
N GLY A 61 -5.38 7.91 -26.85
CA GLY A 61 -4.15 8.61 -27.27
C GLY A 61 -2.85 7.92 -26.86
N ILE A 62 -2.90 6.63 -26.49
CA ILE A 62 -1.74 5.82 -26.09
C ILE A 62 -1.36 4.91 -27.27
N GLU A 63 -0.13 5.05 -27.77
CA GLU A 63 0.38 4.14 -28.80
C GLU A 63 0.82 2.82 -28.17
N THR A 64 0.17 1.73 -28.56
CA THR A 64 0.52 0.36 -28.15
C THR A 64 0.52 -0.59 -29.34
N SER A 65 1.28 -1.68 -29.24
CA SER A 65 1.31 -2.76 -30.24
C SER A 65 0.46 -3.97 -29.83
N HIS A 66 -0.01 -4.72 -30.82
CA HIS A 66 -0.73 -5.99 -30.61
C HIS A 66 0.10 -6.96 -29.75
N SER A 67 1.40 -7.08 -30.01
CA SER A 67 2.29 -7.93 -29.22
C SER A 67 2.38 -7.52 -27.74
N GLU A 68 2.34 -6.22 -27.45
CA GLU A 68 2.34 -5.75 -26.06
C GLU A 68 1.02 -6.04 -25.35
N MET A 69 -0.11 -5.83 -26.03
CA MET A 69 -1.44 -6.10 -25.47
C MET A 69 -1.69 -7.60 -25.31
N GLN A 70 -1.28 -8.42 -26.28
CA GLN A 70 -1.32 -9.88 -26.18
C GLN A 70 -0.48 -10.38 -25.01
N ALA A 71 0.73 -9.85 -24.81
CA ALA A 71 1.56 -10.19 -23.66
C ALA A 71 0.97 -9.74 -22.30
N LEU A 72 0.04 -8.78 -22.29
CA LEU A 72 -0.73 -8.44 -21.09
C LEU A 72 -1.87 -9.42 -20.85
N ILE A 73 -2.60 -9.82 -21.90
CA ILE A 73 -3.66 -10.83 -21.84
C ILE A 73 -3.08 -12.17 -21.38
N ASP A 74 -1.99 -12.63 -21.99
CA ASP A 74 -1.33 -13.91 -21.69
C ASP A 74 -0.88 -14.03 -20.21
N LYS A 75 -0.71 -12.92 -19.49
CA LYS A 75 -0.33 -12.92 -18.06
C LYS A 75 -1.49 -13.20 -17.13
N VAL A 76 -2.72 -12.99 -17.58
CA VAL A 76 -3.94 -12.98 -16.76
C VAL A 76 -5.00 -13.96 -17.29
N ASP A 77 -4.82 -14.41 -18.53
CA ASP A 77 -5.55 -15.50 -19.18
C ASP A 77 -5.15 -16.85 -18.55
N ASP A 78 -5.86 -17.23 -17.50
CA ASP A 78 -5.61 -18.47 -16.76
C ASP A 78 -6.12 -19.69 -17.53
N ASN A 79 -7.20 -19.50 -18.29
CA ASN A 79 -7.85 -20.58 -19.01
C ASN A 79 -7.28 -20.79 -20.43
N ARG A 80 -6.36 -19.92 -20.86
CA ARG A 80 -5.70 -19.92 -22.17
C ARG A 80 -6.69 -19.77 -23.33
N SER A 81 -7.70 -18.94 -23.14
CA SER A 81 -8.66 -18.58 -24.18
C SER A 81 -8.00 -17.74 -25.28
N GLY A 82 -6.89 -17.05 -24.98
CA GLY A 82 -6.22 -16.09 -25.84
C GLY A 82 -6.82 -14.69 -25.79
N GLU A 83 -7.89 -14.50 -25.02
CA GLU A 83 -8.66 -13.28 -24.88
C GLU A 83 -8.90 -13.01 -23.38
N LEU A 84 -9.28 -11.78 -23.02
CA LEU A 84 -9.55 -11.44 -21.61
C LEU A 84 -11.04 -11.61 -21.29
N GLU A 85 -11.39 -12.65 -20.56
CA GLU A 85 -12.78 -12.84 -20.12
C GLU A 85 -13.15 -11.91 -18.94
N PHE A 86 -14.43 -11.61 -18.76
CA PHE A 86 -14.89 -10.72 -17.68
C PHE A 86 -14.40 -11.15 -16.29
N GLY A 87 -14.39 -12.46 -15.99
CA GLY A 87 -13.90 -12.97 -14.71
C GLY A 87 -12.41 -12.68 -14.48
N GLU A 88 -11.62 -12.72 -15.55
CA GLU A 88 -10.19 -12.41 -15.53
C GLU A 88 -9.96 -10.91 -15.44
N PHE A 89 -10.75 -10.11 -16.15
CA PHE A 89 -10.75 -8.64 -16.04
C PHE A 89 -11.04 -8.17 -14.60
N VAL A 90 -12.06 -8.75 -13.93
CA VAL A 90 -12.38 -8.43 -12.54
C VAL A 90 -11.23 -8.84 -11.59
N ARG A 91 -10.59 -10.00 -11.82
CA ARG A 91 -9.44 -10.45 -11.03
C ARG A 91 -8.25 -9.50 -11.15
N VAL A 92 -7.96 -9.05 -12.37
CA VAL A 92 -6.92 -8.05 -12.66
C VAL A 92 -7.20 -6.75 -11.90
N ARG A 93 -8.42 -6.22 -11.99
CA ARG A 93 -8.83 -5.00 -11.27
C ARG A 93 -8.73 -5.17 -9.75
N ARG A 94 -9.11 -6.34 -9.22
CA ARG A 94 -8.98 -6.68 -7.80
C ARG A 94 -7.54 -6.58 -7.32
N GLU A 95 -6.62 -7.27 -8.00
CA GLU A 95 -5.21 -7.30 -7.61
C GLU A 95 -4.59 -5.91 -7.60
N ASP A 96 -4.99 -5.05 -8.54
CA ASP A 96 -4.52 -3.68 -8.57
C ASP A 96 -5.09 -2.84 -7.45
N GLN A 97 -6.40 -2.95 -7.19
CA GLN A 97 -7.03 -2.26 -6.08
C GLN A 97 -6.44 -2.68 -4.74
N MET A 98 -6.08 -3.95 -4.57
CA MET A 98 -5.38 -4.45 -3.38
C MET A 98 -4.01 -3.78 -3.22
N LYS A 99 -3.22 -3.70 -4.30
CA LYS A 99 -1.90 -3.05 -4.27
C LYS A 99 -2.02 -1.55 -3.98
N ILE A 100 -3.04 -0.88 -4.50
CA ILE A 100 -3.32 0.54 -4.21
C ILE A 100 -3.68 0.71 -2.72
N ASN A 101 -4.59 -0.12 -2.21
CA ASN A 101 -5.00 -0.08 -0.81
C ASN A 101 -3.82 -0.39 0.13
N GLU A 102 -2.98 -1.37 -0.23
CA GLU A 102 -1.76 -1.72 0.49
C GLU A 102 -0.75 -0.59 0.47
N PHE A 103 -0.55 0.05 -0.69
CA PHE A 103 0.33 1.21 -0.83
C PHE A 103 -0.12 2.36 0.07
N GLY A 104 -1.42 2.66 0.10
CA GLY A 104 -1.99 3.68 0.99
C GLY A 104 -1.74 3.39 2.47
N ARG A 105 -1.99 2.14 2.91
CA ARG A 105 -1.73 1.72 4.30
C ARG A 105 -0.24 1.76 4.65
N ASN A 106 0.61 1.31 3.75
CA ASN A 106 2.07 1.33 3.92
C ASN A 106 2.57 2.78 4.06
N ASN A 107 2.06 3.70 3.26
CA ASN A 107 2.44 5.12 3.32
C ASN A 107 1.98 5.78 4.63
N ALA A 108 0.73 5.52 5.05
CA ALA A 108 0.22 6.02 6.33
C ALA A 108 1.09 5.55 7.51
N ARG A 109 1.47 4.27 7.52
CA ARG A 109 2.33 3.69 8.55
C ARG A 109 3.75 4.29 8.52
N LEU A 110 4.30 4.56 7.33
CA LEU A 110 5.60 5.23 7.19
C LEU A 110 5.61 6.61 7.84
N TYR A 111 4.59 7.45 7.61
CA TYR A 111 4.50 8.75 8.27
C TYR A 111 4.38 8.63 9.79
N GLU A 112 3.53 7.73 10.28
CA GLU A 112 3.37 7.49 11.71
C GLU A 112 4.69 7.10 12.38
N ILE A 113 5.43 6.15 11.78
CA ILE A 113 6.72 5.71 12.32
C ILE A 113 7.75 6.82 12.29
N ARG A 114 7.81 7.62 11.21
CA ARG A 114 8.75 8.74 11.11
C ARG A 114 8.48 9.79 12.19
N ASP A 115 7.22 10.11 12.45
CA ASP A 115 6.83 11.05 13.50
C ASP A 115 7.17 10.50 14.90
N LEU A 116 6.86 9.23 15.17
CA LEU A 116 7.19 8.56 16.44
C LEU A 116 8.70 8.48 16.64
N LYS A 117 9.46 8.12 15.60
CA LYS A 117 10.92 8.04 15.65
C LYS A 117 11.52 9.40 15.99
N LYS A 118 11.05 10.47 15.33
CA LYS A 118 11.48 11.84 15.64
C LYS A 118 11.21 12.21 17.10
N ALA A 119 10.00 11.95 17.59
CA ALA A 119 9.66 12.25 18.99
C ALA A 119 10.52 11.47 20.01
N LEU A 120 10.88 10.22 19.70
CA LEU A 120 11.79 9.44 20.54
C LEU A 120 13.24 9.91 20.44
N GLN A 121 13.66 10.41 19.27
CA GLN A 121 14.97 11.03 19.08
C GLN A 121 15.09 12.31 19.93
N ASP A 122 14.09 13.19 19.86
CA ASP A 122 14.05 14.42 20.68
C ASP A 122 14.06 14.09 22.19
N LYS A 123 13.38 13.01 22.57
CA LYS A 123 13.43 12.49 23.95
C LYS A 123 14.81 11.98 24.34
N LEU A 124 15.51 11.29 23.44
CA LEU A 124 16.86 10.79 23.67
C LEU A 124 17.83 11.95 23.89
N ASP A 125 17.76 12.98 23.05
CA ASP A 125 18.57 14.20 23.19
C ASP A 125 18.33 14.87 24.55
N THR A 126 17.06 14.97 24.97
CA THR A 126 16.70 15.51 26.30
C THR A 126 17.28 14.68 27.45
N LEU A 127 17.30 13.34 27.32
CA LEU A 127 17.87 12.46 28.33
C LEU A 127 19.40 12.57 28.37
N ASP A 128 20.06 12.72 27.22
CA ASP A 128 21.51 12.91 27.14
C ASP A 128 21.95 14.25 27.73
N ASP A 129 21.17 15.32 27.51
CA ASP A 129 21.38 16.63 28.16
C ASP A 129 21.26 16.50 29.68
N ALA A 130 20.20 15.86 30.17
CA ALA A 130 19.97 15.64 31.61
C ALA A 130 21.09 14.79 32.24
N ASN A 131 21.56 13.76 31.53
CA ASN A 131 22.67 12.92 31.99
C ASN A 131 23.98 13.73 32.08
N THR A 132 24.22 14.63 31.12
CA THR A 132 25.39 15.52 31.11
C THR A 132 25.34 16.50 32.29
N GLU A 133 24.18 17.10 32.57
CA GLU A 133 23.99 17.98 33.74
C GLU A 133 24.28 17.25 35.05
N LEU A 134 23.80 16.03 35.19
CA LEU A 134 23.99 15.22 36.39
C LEU A 134 25.46 14.90 36.64
N MET A 135 26.23 14.58 35.60
CA MET A 135 27.68 14.36 35.68
C MET A 135 28.49 15.60 36.10
N MET A 136 27.92 16.80 35.92
CA MET A 136 28.54 18.07 36.32
C MET A 136 28.16 18.50 37.74
N GLY A 137 27.38 17.69 38.46
CA GLY A 137 26.91 17.97 39.82
C GLY A 137 28.02 17.92 40.88
N ASP A 138 27.72 18.51 42.04
CA ASP A 138 28.64 18.61 43.18
C ASP A 138 28.63 17.38 44.10
N GLY A 139 28.01 16.25 43.71
CA GLY A 139 27.95 15.01 44.51
C GLY A 139 26.81 14.95 45.53
N GLY A 140 25.66 15.57 45.23
CA GLY A 140 24.54 15.76 46.15
C GLY A 140 23.28 14.94 45.81
N ASN A 141 22.22 15.10 46.60
CA ASN A 141 20.90 14.59 46.22
C ASN A 141 20.31 15.47 45.10
N VAL A 142 19.61 14.82 44.16
CA VAL A 142 18.95 15.45 43.01
C VAL A 142 17.45 15.24 43.08
N GLU A 143 16.67 16.15 42.52
CA GLU A 143 15.21 16.02 42.41
C GLU A 143 14.84 15.48 41.02
N LEU A 144 14.38 14.23 40.96
CA LEU A 144 13.87 13.61 39.74
C LEU A 144 12.39 13.92 39.55
N LEU A 145 12.01 14.38 38.35
CA LEU A 145 10.61 14.52 37.96
C LEU A 145 10.05 13.17 37.48
N VAL A 146 9.13 12.57 38.24
CA VAL A 146 8.46 11.32 37.89
C VAL A 146 6.96 11.58 37.76
N GLY A 147 6.47 11.56 36.51
CA GLY A 147 5.10 11.95 36.19
C GLY A 147 4.88 13.44 36.44
N GLU A 148 4.24 13.77 37.56
CA GLU A 148 3.94 15.15 37.98
C GLU A 148 4.60 15.54 39.32
N SER A 149 5.39 14.63 39.92
CA SER A 149 5.97 14.82 41.25
C SER A 149 7.49 14.83 41.20
N PHE A 150 8.11 15.69 42.01
CA PHE A 150 9.55 15.65 42.26
C PHE A 150 9.88 14.69 43.41
N VAL A 151 10.90 13.88 43.20
CA VAL A 151 11.38 12.89 44.18
C VAL A 151 12.87 13.10 44.38
N GLU A 152 13.28 13.31 45.62
CA GLU A 152 14.69 13.37 46.00
C GLU A 152 15.34 11.99 45.85
N ALA A 153 16.45 11.91 45.14
CA ALA A 153 17.21 10.70 44.90
C ALA A 153 18.71 10.98 45.03
N SER A 154 19.49 9.94 45.32
CA SER A 154 20.94 10.04 45.22
C SER A 154 21.38 10.15 43.76
N GLU A 155 22.48 10.84 43.51
CA GLU A 155 23.08 10.97 42.17
C GLU A 155 23.29 9.61 41.50
N ASP A 156 23.84 8.62 42.21
CA ASP A 156 24.04 7.25 41.71
C ASP A 156 22.74 6.61 41.18
N PHE A 157 21.62 6.79 41.90
CA PHE A 157 20.34 6.23 41.50
C PHE A 157 19.77 6.96 40.28
N ALA A 158 19.91 8.28 40.26
CA ALA A 158 19.47 9.10 39.14
C ALA A 158 20.24 8.78 37.85
N THR A 159 21.56 8.58 37.95
CA THR A 159 22.40 8.11 36.82
C THR A 159 21.90 6.76 36.30
N GLU A 160 21.78 5.74 37.16
CA GLU A 160 21.35 4.40 36.76
C GLU A 160 19.94 4.44 36.14
N TYR A 161 19.04 5.27 36.67
CA TYR A 161 17.71 5.47 36.13
C TYR A 161 17.71 6.13 34.75
N LEU A 162 18.50 7.19 34.54
CA LEU A 162 18.66 7.88 33.26
C LEU A 162 19.28 6.96 32.21
N GLU A 163 20.36 6.25 32.55
CA GLU A 163 21.01 5.28 31.66
C GLU A 163 20.03 4.20 31.19
N LYS A 164 19.20 3.69 32.09
CA LYS A 164 18.14 2.74 31.74
C LYS A 164 17.11 3.35 30.78
N LEU A 165 16.66 4.58 31.01
CA LEU A 165 15.71 5.26 30.12
C LEU A 165 16.29 5.53 28.73
N VAL A 166 17.57 5.91 28.66
CA VAL A 166 18.33 6.09 27.41
C VAL A 166 18.36 4.78 26.63
N GLU A 167 18.76 3.69 27.27
CA GLU A 167 18.83 2.37 26.64
C GLU A 167 17.45 1.88 26.16
N GLU A 168 16.41 2.01 26.98
CA GLU A 168 15.03 1.64 26.59
C GLU A 168 14.51 2.50 25.42
N THR A 169 14.85 3.79 25.39
CA THR A 169 14.42 4.71 24.32
C THR A 169 15.17 4.40 23.03
N LYS A 170 16.48 4.14 23.12
CA LYS A 170 17.31 3.74 21.98
C LYS A 170 16.85 2.44 21.35
N GLN A 171 16.52 1.42 22.15
CA GLN A 171 15.97 0.16 21.63
C GLN A 171 14.66 0.36 20.85
N LYS A 172 13.80 1.30 21.28
CA LYS A 172 12.57 1.65 20.54
C LYS A 172 12.89 2.36 19.22
N VAL A 173 13.86 3.29 19.22
CA VAL A 173 14.33 3.97 17.99
C VAL A 173 14.89 2.94 17.00
N ASP A 174 15.71 2.00 17.46
CA ASP A 174 16.30 0.94 16.63
C ASP A 174 15.21 0.02 16.04
N ALA A 175 14.21 -0.36 16.85
CA ALA A 175 13.09 -1.17 16.38
C ALA A 175 12.25 -0.44 15.31
N LEU A 176 11.92 0.84 15.52
CA LEU A 176 11.20 1.65 14.55
C LEU A 176 12.02 1.89 13.27
N THR A 177 13.33 2.05 13.38
CA THR A 177 14.23 2.18 12.23
C THR A 177 14.25 0.90 11.39
N ALA A 178 14.25 -0.26 12.03
CA ALA A 178 14.13 -1.54 11.33
C ALA A 178 12.77 -1.71 10.65
N GLU A 179 11.67 -1.32 11.31
CA GLU A 179 10.31 -1.35 10.73
C GLU A 179 10.18 -0.38 9.54
N GLU A 180 10.72 0.84 9.66
CA GLU A 180 10.76 1.83 8.57
C GLU A 180 11.46 1.24 7.33
N GLY A 181 12.63 0.64 7.50
CA GLY A 181 13.36 0.01 6.39
C GLY A 181 12.57 -1.11 5.68
N GLN A 182 11.79 -1.90 6.43
CA GLN A 182 10.90 -2.91 5.85
C GLN A 182 9.75 -2.29 5.05
N LEU A 183 9.15 -1.22 5.56
CA LEU A 183 8.07 -0.52 4.88
C LEU A 183 8.54 0.25 3.66
N GLU A 184 9.77 0.80 3.67
CA GLU A 184 10.38 1.42 2.49
C GLU A 184 10.67 0.40 1.39
N ALA A 185 11.20 -0.77 1.76
CA ALA A 185 11.38 -1.87 0.80
C ALA A 185 10.05 -2.32 0.19
N ARG A 186 9.00 -2.45 1.02
CA ARG A 186 7.65 -2.78 0.57
C ARG A 186 7.05 -1.69 -0.33
N GLN A 187 7.26 -0.42 0.03
CA GLN A 187 6.83 0.73 -0.77
C GLN A 187 7.49 0.70 -2.16
N ALA A 188 8.80 0.41 -2.24
CA ALA A 188 9.53 0.34 -3.50
C ALA A 188 8.98 -0.77 -4.42
N VAL A 189 8.67 -1.95 -3.87
CA VAL A 189 8.04 -3.05 -4.60
C VAL A 189 6.66 -2.64 -5.13
N LEU A 190 5.83 -2.02 -4.28
CA LEU A 190 4.50 -1.56 -4.67
C LEU A 190 4.56 -0.44 -5.72
N LYS A 191 5.45 0.55 -5.58
CA LYS A 191 5.66 1.60 -6.60
C LYS A 191 6.03 0.98 -7.94
N LYS A 192 6.98 0.06 -7.97
CA LYS A 192 7.39 -0.62 -9.21
C LYS A 192 6.23 -1.39 -9.85
N ALA A 193 5.42 -2.10 -9.04
CA ALA A 193 4.26 -2.83 -9.53
C ALA A 193 3.17 -1.90 -10.08
N LEU A 194 2.87 -0.80 -9.38
CA LEU A 194 1.85 0.17 -9.77
C LEU A 194 2.28 0.99 -10.99
N TYR A 195 3.51 1.52 -11.03
CA TYR A 195 4.03 2.21 -12.22
C TYR A 195 4.14 1.29 -13.44
N GLY A 196 4.50 0.02 -13.24
CA GLY A 196 4.51 -0.97 -14.32
C GLY A 196 3.14 -1.27 -14.91
N ARG A 197 2.05 -1.01 -14.18
CA ARG A 197 0.68 -1.30 -14.59
C ARG A 197 -0.12 -0.06 -15.02
N PHE A 198 0.16 1.09 -14.41
CA PHE A 198 -0.58 2.34 -14.64
C PHE A 198 0.24 3.45 -15.32
N GLY A 199 1.55 3.27 -15.50
CA GLY A 199 2.41 4.21 -16.22
C GLY A 199 2.46 5.61 -15.59
N GLN A 200 2.56 6.65 -16.43
CA GLN A 200 2.63 8.06 -15.99
C GLN A 200 1.28 8.64 -15.55
N SER A 201 0.19 7.87 -15.63
CA SER A 201 -1.14 8.31 -15.22
C SER A 201 -1.31 8.43 -13.70
N ILE A 202 -0.32 7.96 -12.92
CA ILE A 202 -0.29 8.06 -11.47
C ILE A 202 1.00 8.74 -11.01
N ASN A 203 0.91 9.58 -9.99
CA ASN A 203 2.07 10.15 -9.30
C ASN A 203 2.12 9.60 -7.87
N LEU A 204 3.13 8.78 -7.58
CA LEU A 204 3.35 8.14 -6.28
C LEU A 204 4.60 8.70 -5.56
N GLU A 205 5.13 9.83 -6.03
CA GLU A 205 6.21 10.56 -5.36
C GLU A 205 5.66 11.30 -4.13
N ASP A 206 6.46 11.38 -3.06
CA ASP A 206 6.17 12.24 -1.91
C ASP A 206 6.25 13.71 -2.38
N LYS A 207 5.22 14.52 -2.06
CA LYS A 207 5.24 15.97 -2.28
C LYS A 207 5.92 16.70 -1.12
#